data_AF-A0A941CAU8-F1
#
_entry.id   AF-A0A941CAU8-F1
#
_cell.length_a   1.000
_cell.length_b   1.000
_cell.length_c   1.000
_cell.angle_alpha   90.00
_cell.angle_beta   90.00
_cell.angle_gamma   90.00
#
_symmetry.space_group_name_H-M   'P 1'
#
loop_
_entity.id
_entity.type
_entity.pdbx_description
1 polymer ?
#
loop_
_entity_poly.entity_id
_entity_poly.type
_entity_poly.pdbx_seq_one_letter_code
_entity_poly.pdbx_strand_id
1 'polypeptide(L)'
;MVVSNYGTEEKIVSDSTSIIQIKETMNGINWNEFHQVILSTDDHNWIEVGGSLIEDGLSSVYEENGQSFIINKPPSSIDHMTGILISYFNGDGKFKQENKYK
;
A
#
# COMPACT_ATOMS: atom_id res chain seq x y z
N MET A 1 3.42 22.42 -14.94
CA MET A 1 4.41 21.74 -14.08
C MET A 1 4.74 20.42 -14.75
N VAL A 2 6.00 19.95 -14.74
CA VAL A 2 6.34 18.73 -15.51
C VAL A 2 5.78 17.51 -14.80
N VAL A 3 5.02 16.74 -15.58
CA VAL A 3 4.31 15.51 -15.26
C VAL A 3 4.54 14.58 -16.45
N SER A 4 4.90 13.31 -16.25
CA SER A 4 4.80 12.28 -17.31
C SER A 4 4.39 10.93 -16.74
N ASN A 5 3.45 10.27 -17.45
CA ASN A 5 2.67 9.07 -17.10
C ASN A 5 1.70 9.18 -15.91
N TYR A 6 1.04 10.34 -15.77
CA TYR A 6 -0.13 10.48 -14.91
C TYR A 6 -1.34 9.77 -15.55
N GLY A 7 -1.69 8.60 -15.02
CA GLY A 7 -2.72 7.73 -15.58
C GLY A 7 -2.52 6.27 -15.22
N THR A 8 -2.49 5.95 -13.93
CA THR A 8 -3.09 4.69 -13.49
C THR A 8 -4.58 4.96 -13.34
N GLU A 9 -5.43 4.10 -13.87
CA GLU A 9 -6.87 4.17 -13.61
C GLU A 9 -7.08 4.05 -12.09
N GLU A 10 -7.36 5.16 -11.43
CA GLU A 10 -7.84 5.15 -10.05
C GLU A 10 -9.20 4.45 -10.05
N LYS A 11 -9.18 3.15 -9.73
CA LYS A 11 -10.40 2.42 -9.50
C LYS A 11 -10.68 2.42 -8.00
N ILE A 12 -11.69 3.18 -7.60
CA ILE A 12 -12.28 3.00 -6.27
C ILE A 12 -12.87 1.58 -6.25
N VAL A 13 -12.23 0.68 -5.53
CA VAL A 13 -12.65 -0.73 -5.45
C VAL A 13 -13.90 -0.88 -4.58
N SER A 14 -14.08 -0.01 -3.56
CA SER A 14 -15.23 -0.06 -2.65
C SER A 14 -15.27 1.18 -1.74
N ASP A 15 -16.47 1.73 -1.47
CA ASP A 15 -16.70 2.71 -0.39
C ASP A 15 -16.85 2.03 0.98
N SER A 16 -16.90 0.69 1.01
CA SER A 16 -16.88 -0.14 2.22
C SER A 16 -15.81 -1.22 2.08
N THR A 17 -14.58 -0.94 2.48
CA THR A 17 -13.46 -1.89 2.36
C THR A 17 -13.61 -3.05 3.35
N SER A 18 -13.35 -4.27 2.89
CA SER A 18 -13.27 -5.48 3.71
C SER A 18 -11.94 -6.19 3.51
N ILE A 19 -11.54 -7.03 4.49
CA ILE A 19 -10.34 -7.88 4.38
C ILE A 19 -10.37 -8.76 3.11
N ILE A 20 -11.56 -9.24 2.71
CA ILE A 20 -11.72 -10.06 1.50
C ILE A 20 -11.36 -9.23 0.26
N GLN A 21 -11.91 -8.02 0.14
CA GLN A 21 -11.63 -7.14 -1.01
C GLN A 21 -10.15 -6.73 -1.07
N ILE A 22 -9.49 -6.50 0.08
CA ILE A 22 -8.04 -6.24 0.12
C ILE A 22 -7.28 -7.43 -0.49
N LYS A 23 -7.58 -8.66 -0.03
CA LYS A 23 -6.92 -9.88 -0.54
C LYS A 23 -7.20 -10.11 -2.03
N GLU A 24 -8.44 -9.95 -2.46
CA GLU A 24 -8.83 -10.11 -3.87
C GLU A 24 -8.12 -9.08 -4.76
N THR A 25 -8.04 -7.82 -4.31
CA THR A 25 -7.34 -6.75 -5.04
C THR A 25 -5.85 -7.07 -5.16
N MET A 26 -5.18 -7.39 -4.05
CA MET A 26 -3.75 -7.69 -4.05
C MET A 26 -3.40 -8.91 -4.92
N ASN A 27 -4.26 -9.93 -4.93
CA ASN A 27 -4.08 -11.14 -5.76
C ASN A 27 -4.41 -10.93 -7.25
N GLY A 28 -5.26 -9.95 -7.57
CA GLY A 28 -5.70 -9.67 -8.94
C GLY A 28 -4.73 -8.80 -9.74
N ILE A 29 -3.72 -8.21 -9.10
CA ILE A 29 -2.74 -7.31 -9.71
C ILE A 29 -1.57 -8.09 -10.30
N ASN A 30 -1.14 -7.73 -11.51
CA ASN A 30 0.08 -8.26 -12.13
C ASN A 30 1.33 -7.55 -11.58
N TRP A 31 1.81 -7.95 -10.40
CA TRP A 31 2.99 -7.35 -9.75
C TRP A 31 4.33 -7.50 -10.49
N ASN A 32 4.34 -8.07 -11.70
CA ASN A 32 5.49 -7.96 -12.60
C ASN A 32 5.58 -6.57 -13.24
N GLU A 33 4.49 -5.80 -13.22
CA GLU A 33 4.42 -4.39 -13.58
C GLU A 33 4.36 -3.53 -12.31
N PHE A 34 4.69 -2.25 -12.44
CA PHE A 34 4.62 -1.31 -11.33
C PHE A 34 3.15 -1.03 -10.98
N HIS A 35 2.80 -1.25 -9.71
CA HIS A 35 1.48 -0.94 -9.18
C HIS A 35 1.56 -0.32 -7.79
N GLN A 36 0.51 0.38 -7.40
CA GLN A 36 0.31 0.92 -6.06
C GLN A 36 -1.11 0.60 -5.58
N VAL A 37 -1.23 0.29 -4.30
CA VAL A 37 -2.52 0.07 -3.63
C VAL A 37 -2.54 0.91 -2.37
N ILE A 38 -3.55 1.77 -2.26
CA ILE A 38 -3.72 2.73 -1.17
C ILE A 38 -4.99 2.38 -0.40
N LEU A 39 -4.88 2.36 0.93
CA LEU A 39 -6.01 2.42 1.85
C LEU A 39 -5.98 3.77 2.55
N SER A 40 -7.05 4.55 2.43
CA SER A 40 -7.19 5.86 3.06
C SER A 40 -8.44 5.89 3.93
N THR A 41 -8.33 6.49 5.12
CA THR A 41 -9.51 6.88 5.92
C THR A 41 -9.88 8.33 5.66
N ASP A 42 -8.89 9.16 5.38
CA ASP A 42 -9.02 10.56 4.97
C ASP A 42 -7.73 11.04 4.26
N ASP A 43 -7.71 12.30 3.85
CA ASP A 43 -6.60 12.92 3.12
C ASP A 43 -5.27 12.91 3.88
N HIS A 44 -5.26 12.71 5.21
CA HIS A 44 -4.09 12.84 6.07
C HIS A 44 -3.76 11.54 6.83
N ASN A 45 -4.50 10.47 6.53
CA ASN A 45 -4.38 9.16 7.14
C ASN A 45 -4.59 8.09 6.08
N TRP A 46 -3.48 7.54 5.59
CA TRP A 46 -3.47 6.51 4.56
C TRP A 46 -2.25 5.61 4.65
N ILE A 47 -2.31 4.44 4.03
CA ILE A 47 -1.16 3.55 3.80
C ILE A 47 -1.14 3.11 2.34
N GLU A 48 0.05 3.09 1.78
CA GLU A 48 0.36 2.62 0.45
C GLU A 48 1.31 1.42 0.54
N VAL A 49 1.06 0.44 -0.32
CA VAL A 49 2.05 -0.56 -0.73
C VAL A 49 2.17 -0.51 -2.25
N GLY A 50 3.38 -0.70 -2.78
CA GLY A 50 3.59 -0.58 -4.21
C GLY A 50 4.92 -1.10 -4.70
N GLY A 51 5.13 -1.00 -6.01
CA GLY A 51 6.34 -1.42 -6.69
C GLY A 51 6.12 -2.55 -7.69
N SER A 52 7.20 -3.25 -8.03
CA SER A 52 7.20 -4.40 -8.93
C SER A 52 8.16 -5.50 -8.44
N LEU A 53 7.86 -6.76 -8.74
CA LEU A 53 8.69 -7.92 -8.38
C LEU A 53 9.95 -8.07 -9.25
N ILE A 54 10.03 -7.36 -10.38
CA ILE A 54 11.11 -7.51 -11.37
C ILE A 54 12.11 -6.37 -11.31
N GLU A 55 11.67 -5.11 -11.38
CA GLU A 55 12.57 -3.97 -11.61
C GLU A 55 12.70 -3.01 -10.41
N ASP A 56 11.58 -2.61 -9.82
CA ASP A 56 11.54 -1.49 -8.86
C ASP A 56 11.69 -1.92 -7.39
N GLY A 57 11.48 -3.21 -7.12
CA GLY A 57 11.31 -3.73 -5.76
C GLY A 57 9.97 -3.31 -5.17
N LEU A 58 9.73 -3.71 -3.92
CA LEU A 58 8.49 -3.40 -3.20
C LEU A 58 8.73 -2.29 -2.17
N SER A 59 7.72 -1.49 -1.89
CA SER A 59 7.77 -0.43 -0.89
C SER A 59 6.46 -0.32 -0.12
N SER A 60 6.53 0.37 1.02
CA SER A 60 5.36 0.84 1.74
C SER A 60 5.63 2.21 2.34
N VAL A 61 4.63 3.07 2.26
CA VAL A 61 4.60 4.42 2.84
C VAL A 61 3.28 4.56 3.57
N TYR A 62 3.27 5.23 4.71
CA TYR A 62 2.00 5.62 5.33
C TYR A 62 2.06 7.06 5.78
N GLU A 63 0.90 7.68 5.87
CA GLU A 63 0.70 8.99 6.46
C GLU A 63 -0.20 8.86 7.69
N GLU A 64 0.18 9.57 8.74
CA GLU A 64 -0.61 9.69 9.96
C GLU A 64 -0.52 11.12 10.47
N ASN A 65 -1.67 11.80 10.58
CA ASN A 65 -1.78 13.20 10.97
C ASN A 65 -0.91 14.16 10.12
N GLY A 66 -0.84 13.91 8.81
CA GLY A 66 -0.07 14.75 7.88
C GLY A 66 1.45 14.53 7.92
N GLN A 67 1.92 13.53 8.66
CA GLN A 67 3.32 13.11 8.64
C GLN A 67 3.47 11.79 7.90
N SER A 68 4.29 11.78 6.84
CA SER A 68 4.57 10.60 6.04
C SER A 68 5.81 9.85 6.56
N PHE A 69 5.74 8.52 6.52
CA PHE A 69 6.80 7.63 6.96
C PHE A 69 7.04 6.54 5.93
N ILE A 70 8.31 6.21 5.69
CA ILE A 70 8.70 5.24 4.65
C ILE A 70 9.27 3.99 5.31
N ILE A 71 8.89 2.81 4.80
CA ILE A 71 9.41 1.54 5.29
C ILE A 71 10.94 1.48 5.13
N ASN A 72 11.66 1.07 6.18
CA ASN A 72 13.12 1.02 6.10
C ASN A 72 13.62 -0.22 5.34
N LYS A 73 12.99 -1.37 5.56
CA LYS A 73 13.27 -2.61 4.82
C LYS A 73 12.10 -2.92 3.89
N PRO A 74 12.31 -2.97 2.56
CA PRO A 74 11.29 -3.35 1.59
C PRO A 74 10.50 -4.61 1.99
N PRO A 75 9.19 -4.67 1.70
CA PRO A 75 8.44 -5.91 1.74
C PRO A 75 9.11 -6.97 0.84
N SER A 76 9.00 -8.24 1.23
CA SER A 76 9.66 -9.35 0.53
C SER A 76 8.74 -10.12 -0.40
N SER A 77 7.43 -9.86 -0.36
CA SER A 77 6.41 -10.56 -1.13
C SER A 77 5.08 -9.82 -1.13
N ILE A 78 4.17 -10.23 -2.01
CA ILE A 78 2.80 -9.74 -2.07
C ILE A 78 2.03 -10.06 -0.77
N ASP A 79 2.27 -11.23 -0.19
CA ASP A 79 1.69 -11.60 1.11
C ASP A 79 2.14 -10.66 2.22
N HIS A 80 3.40 -10.23 2.20
CA HIS A 80 3.91 -9.27 3.17
C HIS A 80 3.22 -7.90 3.00
N MET A 81 3.10 -7.39 1.78
CA MET A 81 2.34 -6.16 1.49
C MET A 81 0.87 -6.28 1.90
N THR A 82 0.24 -7.43 1.64
CA THR A 82 -1.14 -7.70 2.03
C THR A 82 -1.29 -7.69 3.57
N GLY A 83 -0.33 -8.24 4.29
CA GLY A 83 -0.28 -8.21 5.76
C GLY A 83 -0.18 -6.79 6.32
N ILE A 84 0.63 -5.93 5.69
CA ILE A 84 0.74 -4.51 6.04
C ILE A 84 -0.63 -3.82 5.91
N LEU A 85 -1.29 -3.97 4.75
CA LEU A 85 -2.61 -3.37 4.50
C LEU A 85 -3.67 -3.87 5.49
N ILE A 86 -3.71 -5.17 5.78
CA ILE A 86 -4.68 -5.76 6.73
C ILE A 86 -4.44 -5.25 8.15
N SER A 87 -3.17 -5.14 8.58
CA SER A 87 -2.84 -4.61 9.90
C SER A 87 -3.26 -3.14 10.05
N TYR A 88 -3.03 -2.32 9.02
CA TYR A 88 -3.52 -0.94 8.99
C TYR A 88 -5.04 -0.88 9.06
N PHE A 89 -5.73 -1.68 8.23
CA PHE A 89 -7.19 -1.76 8.20
C PHE A 89 -7.80 -2.16 9.56
N ASN A 90 -7.14 -3.08 10.29
CA ASN A 90 -7.59 -3.51 11.61
C ASN A 90 -7.29 -2.50 12.73
N GLY A 91 -6.47 -1.47 12.46
CA GLY A 91 -5.99 -0.53 13.48
C GLY A 91 -5.14 -1.19 14.57
N ASP A 92 -4.51 -2.34 14.29
CA ASP A 92 -3.81 -3.13 15.32
C ASP A 92 -2.35 -2.70 15.54
N GLY A 93 -1.85 -1.79 14.70
CA GLY A 93 -0.52 -1.19 14.80
C GLY A 93 0.65 -2.14 14.54
N LYS A 94 0.40 -3.42 14.20
CA LYS A 94 1.46 -4.41 13.95
C LYS A 94 2.35 -4.03 12.78
N PHE A 95 1.77 -3.44 11.73
CA PHE A 95 2.52 -2.99 10.57
C PHE A 95 3.67 -2.07 10.98
N LYS A 96 3.46 -1.15 11.93
CA LYS A 96 4.51 -0.25 12.43
C LYS A 96 5.61 -1.01 13.18
N GLN A 97 5.22 -1.94 14.05
CA GLN A 97 6.14 -2.69 14.91
C GLN A 97 7.03 -3.65 14.11
N GLU A 98 6.44 -4.34 13.14
CA GLU A 98 7.10 -5.40 12.37
C GLU A 98 7.98 -4.86 11.23
N ASN A 99 7.62 -3.70 10.65
CA ASN A 99 8.24 -3.21 9.41
C ASN A 99 9.21 -2.04 9.58
N LYS A 100 9.24 -1.38 10.74
CA LYS A 100 10.13 -0.25 11.09
C LYS A 100 10.15 0.85 10.02
N TYR A 101 9.35 1.87 10.24
CA TYR A 101 9.30 3.06 9.38
C TYR A 101 10.21 4.18 9.90
N LYS A 102 10.60 5.09 9.01
CA LYS A 102 11.41 6.28 9.30
C LYS A 102 10.80 7.54 8.71
#